data_AF-A0A8X6X7I4-F1
#
_entry.id   AF-A0A8X6X7I4-F1
#
_cell.length_a   1.000
_cell.length_b   1.000
_cell.length_c   1.000
_cell.angle_alpha   90.00
_cell.angle_beta   90.00
_cell.angle_gamma   90.00
#
_symmetry.space_group_name_H-M   'P 1'
#
loop_
_entity.id
_entity.type
_entity.pdbx_description
1 polymer ?
#
loop_
_entity_poly.entity_id
_entity_poly.type
_entity_poly.pdbx_seq_one_letter_code
_entity_poly.pdbx_strand_id
1 'polypeptide(L)'
;MSSLLNHLTSHEHKVFFCDYFLLRFSSEELLNLHQENCQNHNVQKIKMPTQEEKWLEFSNHKFKLPVPYVIYADLECILEKISSCEQDPKISSTESIAKHVPYGFAYVIVGPDGTMIKPPTVFRGKNAIDQFLTKLIDEEKSILDTLRYVKPIVFSPPDEENFKSSTLCSICENPFNGDVVRDHDHLTGAYRGAAHNSCKLNFKLANYIPVVIHNLRNYDGHFLIQGIGKFKEKRIQCIPENSEKFISFILSSLRFIDSFQFLNTSLEKLAQNSKPCQFHLCNKYFVSNAHFITRKGCYPYEYFDSFSKFYETQLPPQSAFFNSLTNENVSREDYEYAHQIWNIFQMRTLGDYHDLYVTVDVHCWPP
;
A
#
# COMPACT_ATOMS: atom_id res chain seq x y z
N MET A 1 -7.65 -22.62 -35.57
CA MET A 1 -7.38 -21.85 -34.33
C MET A 1 -5.93 -21.96 -33.81
N SER A 2 -5.08 -22.90 -34.27
CA SER A 2 -3.82 -23.21 -33.56
C SER A 2 -2.62 -22.25 -33.77
N SER A 3 -2.56 -21.47 -34.85
CA SER A 3 -1.37 -20.64 -35.15
C SER A 3 -1.15 -19.50 -34.15
N LEU A 4 -2.21 -18.84 -33.67
CA LEU A 4 -2.09 -17.70 -32.73
C LEU A 4 -1.70 -18.15 -31.31
N LEU A 5 -2.04 -19.38 -30.93
CA LEU A 5 -1.86 -19.87 -29.56
C LEU A 5 -0.53 -20.63 -29.34
N ASN A 6 0.08 -21.15 -30.42
CA ASN A 6 1.35 -21.87 -30.32
C ASN A 6 2.54 -20.99 -29.91
N HIS A 7 2.49 -19.68 -30.18
CA HIS A 7 3.56 -18.74 -29.80
C HIS A 7 3.62 -18.41 -28.30
N LEU A 8 2.63 -18.86 -27.51
CA LEU A 8 2.53 -18.58 -26.07
C LEU A 8 3.42 -19.51 -25.20
N THR A 9 4.24 -20.34 -25.82
CA THR A 9 5.07 -21.34 -25.13
C THR A 9 6.40 -21.51 -25.86
N SER A 10 7.49 -21.53 -25.09
CA SER A 10 8.83 -21.86 -25.56
C SER A 10 9.11 -23.37 -25.56
N HIS A 11 8.14 -24.21 -25.21
CA HIS A 11 8.25 -25.66 -25.21
C HIS A 11 7.85 -26.24 -26.58
N GLU A 12 8.69 -27.12 -27.13
CA GLU A 12 8.54 -27.76 -28.45
C GLU A 12 7.60 -28.99 -28.45
N HIS A 13 6.96 -29.29 -27.33
CA HIS A 13 6.05 -30.44 -27.23
C HIS A 13 4.68 -30.14 -27.85
N LYS A 14 3.98 -31.20 -28.30
CA LYS A 14 2.61 -31.11 -28.82
C LYS A 14 1.70 -30.47 -27.76
N VAL A 15 0.98 -29.43 -28.16
CA VAL A 15 0.07 -28.67 -27.29
C VAL A 15 -1.37 -29.00 -27.65
N PHE A 16 -2.22 -29.13 -26.64
CA PHE A 16 -3.64 -29.44 -26.80
C PHE A 16 -4.48 -28.24 -26.36
N PHE A 17 -5.57 -27.96 -27.07
CA PHE A 17 -6.41 -26.79 -26.82
C PHE A 17 -7.87 -27.16 -26.65
N CYS A 18 -8.55 -26.50 -25.73
CA CYS A 18 -10.00 -26.51 -25.66
C CYS A 18 -10.57 -25.45 -26.60
N ASP A 19 -11.38 -25.84 -27.58
CA ASP A 19 -11.95 -24.92 -28.56
C ASP A 19 -13.03 -23.98 -27.97
N TYR A 20 -13.56 -24.29 -26.79
CA TYR A 20 -14.61 -23.50 -26.13
C TYR A 20 -14.05 -22.36 -25.26
N PHE A 21 -13.03 -22.64 -24.44
CA PHE A 21 -12.40 -21.65 -23.55
C PHE A 21 -11.02 -21.17 -24.02
N LEU A 22 -10.50 -21.71 -25.13
CA LEU A 22 -9.17 -21.43 -25.66
C LEU A 22 -8.04 -21.69 -24.64
N LEU A 23 -8.29 -22.57 -23.67
CA LEU A 23 -7.34 -22.99 -22.66
C LEU A 23 -6.37 -24.03 -23.20
N ARG A 24 -5.11 -23.94 -22.73
CA ARG A 24 -4.00 -24.79 -23.15
C ARG A 24 -3.76 -25.93 -22.16
N PHE A 25 -3.52 -27.14 -22.67
CA PHE A 25 -3.21 -28.33 -21.90
C PHE A 25 -1.91 -28.98 -22.39
N SER A 26 -1.15 -29.58 -21.46
CA SER A 26 0.12 -30.25 -21.74
C SER A 26 -0.03 -31.68 -22.27
N SER A 27 -1.20 -32.29 -22.11
CA SER A 27 -1.50 -33.64 -22.62
C SER A 27 -2.95 -33.74 -23.11
N GLU A 28 -3.20 -34.73 -23.97
CA GLU A 28 -4.55 -35.06 -24.47
C GLU A 28 -5.47 -35.54 -23.35
N GLU A 29 -4.94 -36.28 -22.37
CA GLU A 29 -5.69 -36.74 -21.20
C GLU A 29 -6.24 -35.57 -20.37
N LEU A 30 -5.43 -34.53 -20.15
CA LEU A 30 -5.87 -33.33 -19.42
C LEU A 30 -6.91 -32.54 -20.20
N LEU A 31 -6.81 -32.49 -21.53
CA LEU A 31 -7.85 -31.91 -22.38
C LEU A 31 -9.15 -32.69 -22.27
N ASN A 32 -9.11 -34.03 -22.33
CA ASN A 32 -10.30 -34.88 -22.22
C ASN A 32 -10.98 -34.71 -20.85
N LEU A 33 -10.22 -34.71 -19.76
CA LEU A 33 -10.73 -34.46 -18.40
C LEU A 33 -11.35 -33.05 -18.27
N HIS A 34 -10.77 -32.07 -18.94
CA HIS A 34 -11.35 -30.73 -19.02
C HIS A 34 -12.66 -30.74 -19.83
N GLN A 35 -12.70 -31.40 -20.99
CA GLN A 35 -13.86 -31.47 -21.88
C GLN A 35 -15.10 -32.06 -21.21
N GLU A 36 -14.93 -33.08 -20.35
CA GLU A 36 -16.01 -33.67 -19.53
C GLU A 36 -16.78 -32.61 -18.72
N ASN A 37 -16.08 -31.57 -18.27
CA ASN A 37 -16.63 -30.52 -17.42
C ASN A 37 -16.94 -29.23 -18.20
N CYS A 38 -16.17 -28.96 -19.26
CA CYS A 38 -16.23 -27.77 -20.09
C CYS A 38 -17.54 -27.65 -20.87
N GLN A 39 -18.06 -28.77 -21.38
CA GLN A 39 -19.29 -28.77 -22.18
C GLN A 39 -20.56 -28.85 -21.32
N ASN A 40 -20.44 -29.40 -20.12
CA ASN A 40 -21.58 -29.80 -19.29
C ASN A 40 -21.91 -28.82 -18.14
N HIS A 41 -21.01 -27.89 -17.82
CA HIS A 41 -21.21 -26.93 -16.73
C HIS A 41 -21.16 -25.48 -17.25
N ASN A 42 -21.86 -24.56 -16.56
CA ASN A 42 -21.62 -23.13 -16.69
C ASN A 42 -20.16 -22.78 -16.32
N VAL A 43 -19.76 -21.52 -16.43
CA VAL A 43 -18.37 -21.00 -16.29
C VAL A 43 -17.57 -21.52 -15.07
N GLN A 44 -18.21 -22.10 -14.04
CA GLN A 44 -17.54 -22.71 -12.89
C GLN A 44 -18.04 -24.13 -12.58
N LYS A 45 -17.10 -25.06 -12.39
CA LYS A 45 -17.35 -26.41 -11.84
C LYS A 45 -17.52 -26.32 -10.32
N ILE A 46 -18.65 -26.80 -9.81
CA ILE A 46 -18.89 -26.89 -8.35
C ILE A 46 -18.22 -28.18 -7.84
N LYS A 47 -17.17 -28.05 -7.01
CA LYS A 47 -16.57 -29.15 -6.26
C LYS A 47 -16.86 -28.95 -4.78
N MET A 48 -17.65 -29.85 -4.19
CA MET A 48 -17.85 -29.85 -2.73
C MET A 48 -16.67 -30.53 -2.04
N PRO A 49 -16.30 -30.10 -0.81
CA PRO A 49 -15.28 -30.78 -0.03
C PRO A 49 -15.65 -32.24 0.22
N THR A 50 -14.67 -33.13 0.12
CA THR A 50 -14.82 -34.52 0.58
C THR A 50 -14.91 -34.60 2.12
N GLN A 51 -15.19 -35.79 2.67
CA GLN A 51 -15.17 -35.98 4.13
C GLN A 51 -13.78 -35.70 4.75
N GLU A 52 -12.70 -35.93 3.98
CA GLU A 52 -11.33 -35.61 4.38
C GLU A 52 -11.03 -34.11 4.28
N GLU A 53 -11.53 -33.43 3.25
CA GLU A 53 -11.41 -31.97 3.06
C GLU A 53 -12.47 -31.19 3.87
N LYS A 54 -13.27 -31.86 4.71
CA LYS A 54 -14.37 -31.24 5.46
C LYS A 54 -13.88 -30.12 6.38
N TRP A 55 -12.65 -30.22 6.87
CA TRP A 55 -12.04 -29.25 7.76
C TRP A 55 -11.00 -28.42 7.00
N LEU A 56 -11.12 -27.10 7.14
CA LEU A 56 -10.11 -26.17 6.63
C LEU A 56 -9.04 -25.97 7.70
N GLU A 57 -7.79 -26.14 7.32
CA GLU A 57 -6.63 -25.82 8.16
C GLU A 57 -5.77 -24.73 7.53
N PHE A 58 -5.08 -23.97 8.38
CA PHE A 58 -4.20 -22.92 7.92
C PHE A 58 -2.84 -23.49 7.52
N SER A 59 -2.58 -23.65 6.23
CA SER A 59 -1.35 -24.24 5.71
C SER A 59 -0.23 -23.23 5.44
N ASN A 60 -0.56 -21.98 5.11
CA ASN A 60 0.42 -20.95 4.76
C ASN A 60 0.94 -20.19 5.99
N HIS A 61 1.61 -20.91 6.90
CA HIS A 61 2.12 -20.37 8.16
C HIS A 61 2.97 -19.10 8.03
N LYS A 62 3.66 -18.87 6.92
CA LYS A 62 4.43 -17.64 6.65
C LYS A 62 3.61 -16.35 6.82
N PHE A 63 2.30 -16.38 6.58
CA PHE A 63 1.43 -15.20 6.74
C PHE A 63 1.04 -14.94 8.20
N LYS A 64 1.43 -15.81 9.16
CA LYS A 64 1.39 -15.49 10.60
C LYS A 64 2.45 -14.45 10.97
N LEU A 65 3.48 -14.25 10.14
CA LEU A 65 4.51 -13.24 10.39
C LEU A 65 4.06 -11.87 9.87
N PRO A 66 4.14 -10.81 10.70
CA PRO A 66 3.88 -9.46 10.23
C PRO A 66 4.96 -9.03 9.23
N VAL A 67 4.59 -8.11 8.33
CA VAL A 67 5.58 -7.47 7.48
C VAL A 67 6.41 -6.50 8.34
N PRO A 68 7.75 -6.61 8.36
CA PRO A 68 8.58 -5.88 9.33
C PRO A 68 8.57 -4.36 9.17
N TYR A 69 8.42 -3.87 7.93
CA TYR A 69 8.45 -2.45 7.62
C TYR A 69 7.28 -2.08 6.74
N VAL A 70 6.67 -0.93 7.02
CA VAL A 70 5.57 -0.36 6.23
C VAL A 70 5.85 1.11 5.97
N ILE A 71 5.60 1.57 4.76
CA ILE A 71 5.70 2.98 4.38
C ILE A 71 4.28 3.51 4.20
N TYR A 72 3.89 4.54 4.94
CA TYR A 72 2.65 5.28 4.70
C TYR A 72 3.00 6.56 3.96
N ALA A 73 2.32 6.85 2.87
CA ALA A 73 2.62 7.98 2.03
C ALA A 73 1.34 8.67 1.55
N ASP A 74 1.49 9.94 1.21
CA ASP A 74 0.44 10.77 0.65
C ASP A 74 1.06 11.80 -0.30
N LEU A 75 0.34 12.14 -1.37
CA LEU A 75 0.80 13.08 -2.39
C LEU A 75 -0.22 14.19 -2.60
N GLU A 76 0.28 15.36 -2.92
CA GLU A 76 -0.54 16.54 -3.14
C GLU A 76 -0.23 17.22 -4.46
N CYS A 77 -1.29 17.72 -5.08
CA CYS A 77 -1.23 18.36 -6.39
C CYS A 77 -1.55 19.85 -6.30
N ILE A 78 -0.94 20.62 -7.20
CA ILE A 78 -1.51 21.91 -7.60
C ILE A 78 -2.50 21.69 -8.74
N LEU A 79 -3.48 22.57 -8.84
CA LEU A 79 -4.53 22.55 -9.85
C LEU A 79 -4.28 23.65 -10.89
N GLU A 80 -3.45 23.35 -11.90
CA GLU A 80 -3.17 24.30 -12.98
C GLU A 80 -4.45 24.51 -13.81
N LYS A 81 -4.94 25.75 -13.86
CA LYS A 81 -6.15 26.10 -14.61
C LYS A 81 -5.93 25.90 -16.11
N ILE A 82 -6.88 25.25 -16.77
CA ILE A 82 -6.85 25.03 -18.22
C ILE A 82 -7.70 26.11 -18.88
N SER A 83 -7.17 26.77 -19.90
CA SER A 83 -7.97 27.64 -20.76
C SER A 83 -8.61 26.81 -21.86
N SER A 84 -9.93 26.58 -21.77
CA SER A 84 -10.75 25.96 -22.81
C SER A 84 -11.40 27.05 -23.69
N CYS A 85 -11.73 26.69 -24.93
CA CYS A 85 -12.63 27.46 -25.80
C CYS A 85 -14.08 27.00 -25.58
N GLU A 86 -15.05 27.89 -25.79
CA GLU A 86 -16.48 27.55 -25.69
C GLU A 86 -16.82 26.33 -26.55
N GLN A 87 -17.43 25.32 -25.93
CA GLN A 87 -17.84 24.10 -26.61
C GLN A 87 -19.17 24.31 -27.33
N ASP A 88 -19.38 23.64 -28.46
CA ASP A 88 -20.66 23.70 -29.18
C ASP A 88 -21.77 23.06 -28.32
N PRO A 89 -22.80 23.81 -27.89
CA PRO A 89 -23.86 23.30 -27.02
C PRO A 89 -24.72 22.19 -27.66
N LYS A 90 -24.55 21.91 -28.97
CA LYS A 90 -25.24 20.84 -29.68
C LYS A 90 -24.51 19.50 -29.63
N ILE A 91 -23.26 19.48 -29.17
CA ILE A 91 -22.41 18.29 -29.14
C ILE A 91 -22.09 17.97 -27.68
N SER A 92 -22.26 16.70 -27.28
CA SER A 92 -21.79 16.27 -25.96
C SER A 92 -20.27 16.30 -25.95
N SER A 93 -19.72 17.06 -25.02
CA SER A 93 -18.30 17.26 -24.85
C SER A 93 -17.92 17.24 -23.38
N THR A 94 -16.68 16.87 -23.10
CA THR A 94 -16.11 16.91 -21.75
C THR A 94 -15.27 18.17 -21.63
N GLU A 95 -15.50 18.95 -20.58
CA GLU A 95 -14.67 20.10 -20.27
C GLU A 95 -13.60 19.70 -19.24
N SER A 96 -12.34 19.92 -19.59
CA SER A 96 -11.22 19.76 -18.65
C SER A 96 -11.05 21.05 -17.86
N ILE A 97 -11.40 21.02 -16.58
CA ILE A 97 -11.43 22.21 -15.71
C ILE A 97 -10.01 22.58 -15.25
N ALA A 98 -9.26 21.60 -14.74
CA ALA A 98 -7.92 21.80 -14.20
C ALA A 98 -7.02 20.60 -14.50
N LYS A 99 -5.72 20.87 -14.62
CA LYS A 99 -4.68 19.87 -14.72
C LYS A 99 -4.05 19.68 -13.35
N HIS A 100 -4.18 18.47 -12.82
CA HIS A 100 -3.57 18.08 -11.56
C HIS A 100 -2.08 17.80 -11.79
N VAL A 101 -1.22 18.55 -11.10
CA VAL A 101 0.24 18.37 -11.18
C VAL A 101 0.78 18.06 -9.79
N PRO A 102 1.42 16.90 -9.58
CA PRO A 102 2.02 16.56 -8.30
C PRO A 102 3.16 17.53 -7.94
N TYR A 103 3.07 18.10 -6.74
CA TYR A 103 4.06 19.06 -6.23
C TYR A 103 4.47 18.79 -4.79
N GLY A 104 3.65 18.08 -4.01
CA GLY A 104 3.92 17.76 -2.62
C GLY A 104 3.86 16.26 -2.37
N PHE A 105 4.63 15.79 -1.38
CA PHE A 105 4.38 14.49 -0.76
C PHE A 105 4.91 14.46 0.66
N ALA A 106 4.36 13.55 1.46
CA ALA A 106 5.01 13.07 2.66
C ALA A 106 5.04 11.55 2.69
N TYR A 107 6.00 10.98 3.43
CA TYR A 107 5.93 9.59 3.85
C TYR A 107 6.58 9.38 5.22
N VAL A 108 6.09 8.36 5.93
CA VAL A 108 6.68 7.83 7.15
C VAL A 108 7.00 6.35 6.98
N ILE A 109 8.05 5.90 7.66
CA ILE A 109 8.46 4.50 7.66
C ILE A 109 8.27 3.96 9.08
N VAL A 110 7.40 2.97 9.21
CA VAL A 110 7.10 2.29 10.46
C VAL A 110 7.89 0.98 10.50
N GLY A 111 8.63 0.77 11.57
CA GLY A 111 9.45 -0.41 11.79
C GLY A 111 8.73 -1.55 12.52
N PRO A 112 9.47 -2.62 12.87
CA PRO A 112 8.88 -3.85 13.44
C PRO A 112 8.24 -3.67 14.81
N ASP A 113 8.62 -2.61 15.54
CA ASP A 113 8.08 -2.26 16.86
C ASP A 113 6.82 -1.38 16.77
N GLY A 114 6.32 -1.11 15.56
CA GLY A 114 5.18 -0.23 15.32
C GLY A 114 5.52 1.25 15.45
N THR A 115 6.81 1.61 15.45
CA THR A 115 7.24 2.99 15.62
C THR A 115 7.99 3.53 14.41
N MET A 116 8.00 4.86 14.27
CA MET A 116 8.72 5.52 13.19
C MET A 116 10.22 5.30 13.36
N ILE A 117 10.89 4.83 12.32
CA ILE A 117 12.35 4.61 12.35
C ILE A 117 13.13 5.91 12.20
N LYS A 118 12.49 6.95 11.66
CA LYS A 118 13.06 8.28 11.42
C LYS A 118 11.96 9.33 11.26
N PRO A 119 12.28 10.64 11.33
CA PRO A 119 11.32 11.71 11.06
C PRO A 119 10.64 11.59 9.68
N PRO A 120 9.42 12.12 9.51
CA PRO A 120 8.72 12.06 8.23
C PRO A 120 9.55 12.75 7.15
N THR A 121 9.53 12.17 5.95
CA THR A 121 10.12 12.81 4.78
C THR A 121 9.04 13.62 4.10
N VAL A 122 9.22 14.93 4.03
CA VAL A 122 8.30 15.88 3.40
C VAL A 122 9.03 16.57 2.26
N PHE A 123 8.35 16.72 1.13
CA PHE A 123 8.90 17.41 -0.03
C PHE A 123 7.82 18.24 -0.70
N ARG A 124 8.20 19.45 -1.09
CA ARG A 124 7.43 20.33 -1.96
C ARG A 124 8.33 20.83 -3.07
N GLY A 125 7.94 20.64 -4.32
CA GLY A 125 8.69 21.14 -5.47
C GLY A 125 8.30 20.49 -6.79
N LYS A 126 8.91 20.99 -7.86
CA LYS A 126 8.80 20.36 -9.18
C LYS A 126 9.38 18.95 -9.14
N ASN A 127 8.87 18.08 -10.02
CA ASN A 127 9.27 16.68 -10.12
C ASN A 127 9.01 15.87 -8.84
N ALA A 128 7.93 16.18 -8.12
CA ALA A 128 7.56 15.50 -6.87
C ALA A 128 7.52 13.98 -7.02
N ILE A 129 6.97 13.45 -8.12
CA ILE A 129 6.93 12.00 -8.38
C ILE A 129 8.34 11.40 -8.53
N ASP A 130 9.24 12.05 -9.26
CA ASP A 130 10.59 11.53 -9.47
C ASP A 130 11.38 11.53 -8.16
N GLN A 131 11.24 12.60 -7.37
CA GLN A 131 11.84 12.71 -6.04
C GLN A 131 11.26 11.68 -5.06
N PHE A 132 9.95 11.47 -5.11
CA PHE A 132 9.27 10.46 -4.29
C PHE A 132 9.79 9.05 -4.61
N LEU A 133 9.75 8.64 -5.87
CA LEU A 133 10.20 7.31 -6.29
C LEU A 133 11.70 7.09 -6.01
N THR A 134 12.54 8.09 -6.28
CA THR A 134 13.98 8.01 -5.99
C THR A 134 14.23 7.78 -4.51
N LYS A 135 13.58 8.57 -3.64
CA LYS A 135 13.70 8.42 -2.19
C LYS A 135 13.20 7.07 -1.72
N LEU A 136 12.06 6.59 -2.22
CA LEU A 136 11.56 5.25 -1.87
C LEU A 136 12.53 4.13 -2.27
N ILE A 137 13.22 4.24 -3.40
CA ILE A 137 14.24 3.27 -3.82
C ILE A 137 15.45 3.31 -2.87
N ASP A 138 15.82 4.48 -2.36
CA ASP A 138 16.88 4.60 -1.34
C ASP A 138 16.44 3.97 -0.01
N GLU A 139 15.18 4.19 0.41
CA GLU A 139 14.60 3.53 1.59
C GLU A 139 14.55 2.01 1.42
N GLU A 140 14.12 1.54 0.24
CA GLU A 140 14.08 0.12 -0.12
C GLU A 140 15.45 -0.51 0.14
N LYS A 141 16.52 0.11 -0.37
CA LYS A 141 17.88 -0.38 -0.20
C LYS A 141 18.27 -0.47 1.28
N SER A 142 18.03 0.60 2.05
CA SER A 142 18.37 0.65 3.47
C SER A 142 17.61 -0.41 4.30
N ILE A 143 16.32 -0.60 4.00
CA ILE A 143 15.47 -1.57 4.69
C ILE A 143 15.90 -3.00 4.32
N LEU A 144 16.14 -3.28 3.03
CA LEU A 144 16.57 -4.60 2.58
C LEU A 144 17.95 -4.98 3.13
N ASP A 145 18.89 -4.05 3.23
CA ASP A 145 20.20 -4.31 3.83
C ASP A 145 20.07 -4.67 5.32
N THR A 146 19.12 -4.05 6.03
CA THR A 146 18.78 -4.40 7.42
C THR A 146 18.15 -5.79 7.50
N LEU A 147 17.19 -6.12 6.62
CA LEU A 147 16.51 -7.42 6.60
C LEU A 147 17.42 -8.58 6.19
N ARG A 148 18.48 -8.32 5.41
CA ARG A 148 19.47 -9.33 5.00
C ARG A 148 20.41 -9.72 6.14
N TYR A 149 20.55 -8.90 7.17
CA TYR A 149 21.40 -9.21 8.30
C TYR A 149 20.79 -10.36 9.11
N VAL A 150 21.47 -11.51 9.13
CA VAL A 150 21.03 -12.68 9.90
C VAL A 150 21.47 -12.49 11.34
N LYS A 151 20.52 -12.13 12.20
CA LYS A 151 20.80 -11.96 13.62
C LYS A 151 21.01 -13.33 14.30
N PRO A 152 22.10 -13.52 15.07
CA PRO A 152 22.31 -14.76 15.80
C PRO A 152 21.16 -15.03 16.78
N ILE A 153 20.85 -16.32 16.97
CA ILE A 153 19.83 -16.74 17.92
C ILE A 153 20.23 -16.37 19.35
N VAL A 154 19.30 -15.74 20.06
CA VAL A 154 19.35 -15.55 21.52
C VAL A 154 18.69 -16.78 22.13
N PHE A 155 19.50 -17.59 22.82
CA PHE A 155 19.07 -18.89 23.32
C PHE A 155 19.51 -19.08 24.77
N SER A 156 18.55 -18.94 25.68
CA SER A 156 18.75 -18.99 27.13
C SER A 156 18.56 -20.41 27.69
N PRO A 157 18.98 -20.69 28.95
CA PRO A 157 18.74 -22.00 29.57
C PRO A 157 17.25 -22.40 29.63
N PRO A 158 16.30 -21.50 29.95
CA PRO A 158 14.86 -21.78 29.81
C PRO A 158 14.43 -22.16 28.40
N ASP A 159 15.03 -21.56 27.36
CA ASP A 159 14.74 -21.91 25.96
C ASP A 159 15.22 -23.33 25.62
N GLU A 160 16.36 -23.76 26.15
CA GLU A 160 16.85 -25.14 26.00
C GLU A 160 15.93 -26.14 26.69
N GLU A 161 15.40 -25.81 27.88
CA GLU A 161 14.40 -26.65 28.55
C GLU A 161 13.12 -26.74 27.73
N ASN A 162 12.59 -25.60 27.27
CA ASN A 162 11.41 -25.55 26.39
C ASN A 162 11.63 -26.37 25.11
N PHE A 163 12.79 -26.24 24.46
CA PHE A 163 13.13 -26.99 23.25
C PHE A 163 13.11 -28.50 23.50
N LYS A 164 13.71 -28.96 24.61
CA LYS A 164 13.78 -30.37 24.97
C LYS A 164 12.44 -30.97 25.39
N SER A 165 11.59 -30.19 26.07
CA SER A 165 10.29 -30.64 26.55
C SER A 165 9.19 -30.57 25.48
N SER A 166 9.42 -29.87 24.37
CA SER A 166 8.42 -29.67 23.33
C SER A 166 8.10 -30.96 22.58
N THR A 167 6.81 -31.29 22.49
CA THR A 167 6.31 -32.46 21.72
C THR A 167 5.62 -32.08 20.42
N LEU A 168 5.26 -30.80 20.26
CA LEU A 168 4.56 -30.24 19.10
C LEU A 168 5.37 -29.11 18.48
N CYS A 169 5.25 -28.96 17.16
CA CYS A 169 5.86 -27.85 16.43
C CYS A 169 5.18 -26.52 16.79
N SER A 170 5.96 -25.48 17.12
CA SER A 170 5.43 -24.15 17.44
C SER A 170 4.77 -23.42 16.26
N ILE A 171 4.97 -23.89 15.03
CA ILE A 171 4.50 -23.23 13.80
C ILE A 171 3.18 -23.85 13.30
N CYS A 172 3.18 -25.18 13.13
CA CYS A 172 2.06 -25.95 12.59
C CYS A 172 1.28 -26.74 13.66
N GLU A 173 1.76 -26.75 14.91
CA GLU A 173 1.10 -27.38 16.07
C GLU A 173 0.95 -28.91 15.98
N ASN A 174 1.58 -29.53 14.98
CA ASN A 174 1.60 -30.98 14.81
C ASN A 174 2.76 -31.66 15.56
N PRO A 175 2.62 -32.95 15.95
CA PRO A 175 3.67 -33.72 16.59
C PRO A 175 4.97 -33.82 15.78
N PHE A 176 6.09 -33.98 16.48
CA PHE A 176 7.37 -34.25 15.84
C PHE A 176 7.49 -35.71 15.40
N ASN A 177 7.82 -35.92 14.13
CA ASN A 177 8.03 -37.25 13.53
C ASN A 177 9.49 -37.46 13.08
N GLY A 178 10.43 -36.65 13.56
CA GLY A 178 11.82 -36.64 13.11
C GLY A 178 12.62 -35.48 13.72
N ASP A 179 13.65 -35.01 13.01
CA ASP A 179 14.55 -33.95 13.49
C ASP A 179 13.81 -32.66 13.86
N VAL A 180 14.12 -32.17 15.07
CA VAL A 180 13.56 -30.95 15.64
C VAL A 180 14.59 -29.84 15.50
N VAL A 181 14.18 -28.69 14.97
CA VAL A 181 15.05 -27.52 14.79
C VAL A 181 14.59 -26.36 15.66
N ARG A 182 15.53 -25.51 16.04
CA ARG A 182 15.26 -24.27 16.78
C ARG A 182 14.83 -23.17 15.80
N ASP A 183 13.58 -22.74 15.88
CA ASP A 183 13.08 -21.56 15.16
C ASP A 183 13.38 -20.28 15.95
N HIS A 184 13.70 -19.20 15.24
CA HIS A 184 13.95 -17.91 15.85
C HIS A 184 13.51 -16.76 14.96
N ASP A 185 13.25 -15.63 15.61
CA ASP A 185 12.99 -14.38 14.94
C ASP A 185 14.26 -13.84 14.27
N HIS A 186 14.18 -13.57 12.97
CA HIS A 186 15.34 -13.10 12.21
C HIS A 186 15.64 -11.61 12.45
N LEU A 187 14.70 -10.84 13.02
CA LEU A 187 14.88 -9.43 13.39
C LEU A 187 15.44 -9.29 14.80
N THR A 188 14.88 -10.02 15.76
CA THR A 188 15.24 -9.87 17.18
C THR A 188 16.28 -10.89 17.64
N GLY A 189 16.39 -12.03 16.96
CA GLY A 189 17.18 -13.19 17.38
C GLY A 189 16.44 -14.08 18.39
N ALA A 190 15.27 -13.66 18.89
CA ALA A 190 14.56 -14.37 19.95
C ALA A 190 14.11 -15.76 19.49
N TYR A 191 14.39 -16.77 20.31
CA TYR A 191 13.86 -18.12 20.10
C TYR A 191 12.33 -18.11 20.14
N ARG A 192 11.72 -18.80 19.18
CA ARG A 192 10.26 -18.89 19.03
C ARG A 192 9.69 -20.25 19.42
N GLY A 193 10.51 -21.29 19.35
CA GLY A 193 10.08 -22.65 19.67
C GLY A 193 10.75 -23.74 18.84
N ALA A 194 10.45 -24.96 19.23
CA ALA A 194 10.83 -26.17 18.50
C ALA A 194 9.95 -26.30 17.25
N ALA A 195 10.55 -26.55 16.10
CA ALA A 195 9.84 -26.65 14.84
C ALA A 195 10.31 -27.83 13.98
N HIS A 196 9.47 -28.28 13.05
CA HIS A 196 9.94 -29.12 11.95
C HIS A 196 10.87 -28.32 11.06
N ASN A 197 11.86 -28.99 10.45
CA ASN A 197 12.78 -28.34 9.52
C ASN A 197 12.04 -27.70 8.32
N SER A 198 11.03 -28.39 7.77
CA SER A 198 10.20 -27.87 6.68
C SER A 198 9.38 -26.64 7.09
N CYS A 199 8.79 -26.65 8.28
CA CYS A 199 8.04 -25.51 8.81
C CYS A 199 8.97 -24.30 8.97
N LYS A 200 10.13 -24.46 9.61
CA LYS A 200 11.13 -23.39 9.75
C LYS A 200 11.57 -22.82 8.40
N LEU A 201 11.89 -23.68 7.44
CA LEU A 201 12.30 -23.24 6.10
C LEU A 201 11.20 -22.47 5.38
N ASN A 202 9.93 -22.73 5.64
CA ASN A 202 8.82 -22.00 5.01
C ASN A 202 8.35 -20.78 5.81
N PHE A 203 8.71 -20.68 7.09
CA PHE A 203 8.34 -19.60 8.00
C PHE A 203 9.29 -18.41 7.88
N LYS A 204 9.31 -17.79 6.69
CA LYS A 204 10.17 -16.66 6.36
C LYS A 204 9.41 -15.35 6.35
N LEU A 205 10.11 -14.27 6.69
CA LEU A 205 9.62 -12.91 6.55
C LEU A 205 9.30 -12.59 5.08
N ALA A 206 8.36 -11.67 4.89
CA ALA A 206 8.02 -11.16 3.57
C ALA A 206 9.21 -10.40 2.94
N ASN A 207 9.50 -10.68 1.66
CA ASN A 207 10.56 -10.02 0.89
C ASN A 207 10.08 -8.76 0.14
N TYR A 208 9.05 -8.09 0.67
CA TYR A 208 8.50 -6.87 0.09
C TYR A 208 8.20 -5.85 1.18
N ILE A 209 8.20 -4.58 0.80
CA ILE A 209 7.91 -3.43 1.66
C ILE A 209 6.62 -2.79 1.14
N PRO A 210 5.50 -2.87 1.88
CA PRO A 210 4.26 -2.21 1.50
C PRO A 210 4.42 -0.68 1.56
N VAL A 211 3.97 -0.01 0.50
CA VAL A 211 3.78 1.43 0.41
C VAL A 211 2.28 1.67 0.36
N VAL A 212 1.72 2.15 1.46
CA VAL A 212 0.29 2.33 1.67
C VAL A 212 -0.07 3.79 1.39
N ILE A 213 -0.98 3.99 0.43
CA ILE A 213 -1.50 5.30 0.03
C ILE A 213 -3.04 5.19 0.01
N HIS A 214 -3.73 6.19 0.55
CA HIS A 214 -5.20 6.16 0.64
C HIS A 214 -5.81 6.52 -0.71
N ASN A 215 -6.71 5.68 -1.23
CA ASN A 215 -7.37 5.90 -2.52
C ASN A 215 -6.38 5.92 -3.72
N LEU A 216 -5.24 5.22 -3.57
CA LEU A 216 -4.17 5.13 -4.55
C LEU A 216 -4.69 4.78 -5.96
N ARG A 217 -5.58 3.78 -6.06
CA ARG A 217 -6.03 3.23 -7.35
C ARG A 217 -6.76 4.26 -8.20
N ASN A 218 -7.47 5.21 -7.58
CA ASN A 218 -8.32 6.16 -8.29
C ASN A 218 -7.66 7.52 -8.52
N TYR A 219 -6.50 7.78 -7.91
CA TYR A 219 -5.87 9.10 -7.96
C TYR A 219 -4.34 9.00 -8.12
N ASP A 220 -3.60 8.86 -7.03
CA ASP A 220 -2.13 8.95 -7.03
C ASP A 220 -1.43 7.90 -7.90
N GLY A 221 -2.05 6.73 -8.04
CA GLY A 221 -1.54 5.62 -8.82
C GLY A 221 -1.28 6.01 -10.27
N HIS A 222 -2.08 6.91 -10.85
CA HIS A 222 -1.88 7.38 -12.22
C HIS A 222 -0.54 8.11 -12.38
N PHE A 223 -0.19 8.99 -11.44
CA PHE A 223 1.07 9.72 -11.46
C PHE A 223 2.26 8.81 -11.19
N LEU A 224 2.13 7.90 -10.22
CA LEU A 224 3.19 6.96 -9.84
C LEU A 224 3.53 6.00 -10.97
N ILE A 225 2.54 5.45 -11.68
CA ILE A 225 2.77 4.53 -12.80
C ILE A 225 3.47 5.23 -13.96
N GLN A 226 3.09 6.48 -14.25
CA GLN A 226 3.81 7.31 -15.24
C GLN A 226 5.26 7.54 -14.83
N GLY A 227 5.52 7.83 -13.54
CA GLY A 227 6.87 8.01 -13.00
C GLY A 227 7.71 6.74 -13.03
N ILE A 228 7.11 5.59 -12.69
CA ILE A 228 7.78 4.28 -12.66
C ILE A 228 8.36 3.90 -14.01
N GLY A 229 7.73 4.30 -15.12
CA GLY A 229 8.24 4.06 -16.47
C GLY A 229 9.63 4.65 -16.76
N LYS A 230 10.12 5.56 -15.91
CA LYS A 230 11.48 6.12 -15.98
C LYS A 230 12.55 5.18 -15.41
N PHE A 231 12.18 4.24 -14.53
CA PHE A 231 13.09 3.31 -13.84
C PHE A 231 13.11 1.94 -14.52
N LYS A 232 13.53 1.90 -15.80
CA LYS A 232 13.45 0.72 -16.66
C LYS A 232 14.32 -0.46 -16.21
N GLU A 233 15.35 -0.18 -15.43
CA GLU A 233 16.26 -1.17 -14.84
C GLU A 233 15.65 -1.91 -13.65
N LYS A 234 14.54 -1.42 -13.10
CA LYS A 234 13.86 -2.04 -11.97
C LYS A 234 12.79 -3.01 -12.45
N ARG A 235 12.62 -4.12 -11.71
CA ARG A 235 11.55 -5.07 -11.98
C ARG A 235 10.21 -4.43 -11.66
N ILE A 236 9.32 -4.36 -12.64
CA ILE A 236 7.96 -3.84 -12.45
C ILE A 236 6.97 -5.01 -12.58
N GLN A 237 6.02 -5.10 -11.64
CA GLN A 237 4.88 -6.01 -11.73
C GLN A 237 3.61 -5.26 -11.41
N CYS A 238 2.49 -5.60 -12.04
CA CYS A 238 1.21 -4.99 -11.71
C CYS A 238 0.10 -6.03 -11.72
N ILE A 239 -0.93 -5.76 -10.92
CA ILE A 239 -2.20 -6.49 -10.91
C ILE A 239 -3.25 -5.50 -11.42
N PRO A 240 -3.51 -5.46 -12.73
CA PRO A 240 -4.50 -4.57 -13.29
C PRO A 240 -5.92 -5.06 -12.95
N GLU A 241 -6.82 -4.12 -12.66
CA GLU A 241 -8.26 -4.38 -12.63
C GLU A 241 -8.86 -4.14 -14.02
N ASN A 242 -8.43 -3.05 -14.67
CA ASN A 242 -8.75 -2.71 -16.04
C ASN A 242 -7.58 -1.91 -16.66
N SER A 243 -7.79 -1.29 -17.82
CA SER A 243 -6.75 -0.53 -18.54
C SER A 243 -6.28 0.75 -17.81
N GLU A 244 -7.05 1.24 -16.85
CA GLU A 244 -6.81 2.51 -16.15
C GLU A 244 -6.49 2.30 -14.66
N LYS A 245 -7.11 1.30 -14.04
CA LYS A 245 -7.05 1.04 -12.60
C LYS A 245 -6.23 -0.19 -12.29
N PHE A 246 -5.34 -0.04 -11.32
CA PHE A 246 -4.44 -1.10 -10.84
C PHE A 246 -4.73 -1.40 -9.38
N ILE A 247 -4.99 -2.67 -9.06
CA ILE A 247 -5.26 -3.12 -7.68
C ILE A 247 -4.02 -2.92 -6.81
N SER A 248 -2.86 -3.29 -7.36
CA SER A 248 -1.55 -3.13 -6.74
C SER A 248 -0.49 -3.17 -7.83
N PHE A 249 0.62 -2.46 -7.61
CA PHE A 249 1.81 -2.55 -8.45
C PHE A 249 3.06 -2.61 -7.59
N ILE A 250 4.12 -3.19 -8.14
CA ILE A 250 5.37 -3.48 -7.47
C ILE A 250 6.50 -2.86 -8.28
N LEU A 251 7.32 -2.07 -7.61
CA LEU A 251 8.61 -1.58 -8.11
C LEU A 251 9.70 -2.25 -7.28
N SER A 252 10.39 -3.23 -7.86
CA SER A 252 11.39 -4.05 -7.17
C SER A 252 10.79 -4.78 -5.95
N SER A 253 11.11 -4.40 -4.71
CA SER A 253 10.52 -4.91 -3.47
C SER A 253 9.45 -3.98 -2.88
N LEU A 254 9.24 -2.78 -3.44
CA LEU A 254 8.21 -1.85 -2.98
C LEU A 254 6.85 -2.27 -3.58
N ARG A 255 5.90 -2.63 -2.73
CA ARG A 255 4.54 -3.01 -3.14
C ARG A 255 3.57 -1.89 -2.78
N PHE A 256 3.02 -1.23 -3.78
CA PHE A 256 2.04 -0.16 -3.58
C PHE A 256 0.65 -0.78 -3.34
N ILE A 257 -0.01 -0.35 -2.27
CA ILE A 257 -1.29 -0.87 -1.82
C ILE A 257 -2.24 0.32 -1.58
N ASP A 258 -3.45 0.19 -2.11
CA ASP A 258 -4.53 1.12 -1.85
C ASP A 258 -5.26 0.72 -0.57
N SER A 259 -5.17 1.57 0.45
CA SER A 259 -5.87 1.28 1.69
C SER A 259 -7.39 1.38 1.60
N PHE A 260 -7.90 2.17 0.65
CA PHE A 260 -9.33 2.41 0.51
C PHE A 260 -10.09 1.11 0.19
N GLN A 261 -9.38 0.08 -0.28
CA GLN A 261 -9.93 -1.26 -0.51
C GLN A 261 -10.32 -1.99 0.78
N PHE A 262 -9.70 -1.67 1.91
CA PHE A 262 -10.02 -2.25 3.22
C PHE A 262 -10.51 -1.23 4.25
N LEU A 263 -10.30 0.07 4.00
CA LEU A 263 -10.87 1.20 4.76
C LEU A 263 -11.69 2.06 3.80
N ASN A 264 -12.91 1.60 3.49
CA ASN A 264 -13.77 2.11 2.41
C ASN A 264 -14.48 3.43 2.72
N THR A 265 -13.80 4.37 3.36
CA THR A 265 -14.32 5.70 3.70
C THR A 265 -13.17 6.71 3.74
N SER A 266 -13.48 8.00 3.70
CA SER A 266 -12.46 9.05 3.68
C SER A 266 -11.60 9.05 4.95
N LEU A 267 -10.35 9.50 4.83
CA LEU A 267 -9.48 9.75 6.00
C LEU A 267 -10.15 10.61 7.07
N GLU A 268 -10.97 11.59 6.68
CA GLU A 268 -11.75 12.39 7.62
C GLU A 268 -12.70 11.54 8.47
N LYS A 269 -13.50 10.68 7.82
CA LYS A 269 -14.43 9.78 8.51
C LYS A 269 -13.69 8.72 9.33
N LEU A 270 -12.54 8.24 8.86
CA LEU A 270 -11.69 7.34 9.64
C LEU A 270 -11.18 8.01 10.92
N ALA A 271 -10.70 9.25 10.81
CA ALA A 271 -10.22 10.01 11.96
C ALA A 271 -11.35 10.29 12.97
N GLN A 272 -12.53 10.69 12.50
CA GLN A 272 -13.70 10.93 13.36
C GLN A 272 -14.16 9.68 14.13
N ASN A 273 -14.08 8.50 13.51
CA ASN A 273 -14.48 7.24 14.12
C ASN A 273 -13.39 6.62 15.00
N SER A 274 -12.18 7.18 15.01
CA SER A 274 -11.04 6.66 15.75
C SER A 274 -10.92 7.30 17.13
N LYS A 275 -10.52 6.50 18.13
CA LYS A 275 -10.22 7.00 19.47
C LYS A 275 -8.85 7.67 19.49
N PRO A 276 -8.62 8.70 20.33
CA PRO A 276 -7.33 9.38 20.43
C PRO A 276 -6.14 8.44 20.66
N CYS A 277 -6.32 7.34 21.41
CA CYS A 277 -5.27 6.35 21.65
C CYS A 277 -4.86 5.54 20.41
N GLN A 278 -5.68 5.51 19.35
CA GLN A 278 -5.38 4.75 18.12
C GLN A 278 -4.41 5.49 17.20
N PHE A 279 -4.25 6.82 17.36
CA PHE A 279 -3.34 7.65 16.58
C PHE A 279 -1.89 7.55 17.09
N HIS A 280 -1.34 6.33 17.12
CA HIS A 280 -0.03 6.03 17.71
C HIS A 280 1.09 6.89 17.10
N LEU A 281 1.09 7.06 15.78
CA LEU A 281 2.09 7.87 15.07
C LEU A 281 1.95 9.36 15.41
N CYS A 282 0.73 9.92 15.36
CA CYS A 282 0.49 11.31 15.73
C CYS A 282 0.90 11.60 17.18
N ASN A 283 0.46 10.75 18.11
CA ASN A 283 0.73 10.91 19.55
C ASN A 283 2.23 10.87 19.86
N LYS A 284 2.98 10.02 19.16
CA LYS A 284 4.43 9.90 19.35
C LYS A 284 5.21 11.05 18.70
N TYR A 285 4.81 11.50 17.52
CA TYR A 285 5.56 12.52 16.78
C TYR A 285 5.29 13.94 17.29
N PHE A 286 4.02 14.28 17.52
CA PHE A 286 3.64 15.66 17.87
C PHE A 286 3.48 15.90 19.36
N VAL A 287 3.52 14.85 20.18
CA VAL A 287 3.57 14.84 21.66
C VAL A 287 2.60 15.85 22.30
N SER A 288 3.04 17.10 22.51
CA SER A 288 2.25 18.17 23.12
C SER A 288 1.05 18.64 22.27
N ASN A 289 1.18 18.57 20.94
CA ASN A 289 0.17 19.09 20.01
C ASN A 289 -0.70 18.00 19.39
N ALA A 290 -0.55 16.74 19.79
CA ALA A 290 -1.22 15.61 19.14
C ALA A 290 -2.76 15.74 19.11
N HIS A 291 -3.35 16.30 20.16
CA HIS A 291 -4.79 16.52 20.26
C HIS A 291 -5.34 17.53 19.22
N PHE A 292 -4.49 18.38 18.64
CA PHE A 292 -4.86 19.34 17.59
C PHE A 292 -4.75 18.76 16.18
N ILE A 293 -4.40 17.49 16.01
CA ILE A 293 -4.09 16.90 14.70
C ILE A 293 -4.56 15.46 14.60
N THR A 294 -5.36 15.00 15.57
CA THR A 294 -6.17 13.78 15.46
C THR A 294 -7.43 14.00 14.63
N ARG A 295 -7.71 15.23 14.20
CA ARG A 295 -8.78 15.61 13.27
C ARG A 295 -8.17 16.06 11.95
N LYS A 296 -8.74 15.60 10.83
CA LYS A 296 -8.36 16.05 9.49
C LYS A 296 -8.68 17.54 9.31
N GLY A 297 -7.71 18.32 8.84
CA GLY A 297 -7.88 19.74 8.55
C GLY A 297 -8.58 19.99 7.21
N CYS A 298 -8.99 21.23 6.96
CA CYS A 298 -9.47 21.67 5.65
C CYS A 298 -8.28 22.13 4.77
N TYR A 299 -8.41 22.02 3.45
CA TYR A 299 -7.33 22.39 2.53
C TYR A 299 -7.88 23.09 1.29
N PRO A 300 -7.30 24.22 0.86
CA PRO A 300 -7.85 25.02 -0.23
C PRO A 300 -7.29 24.54 -1.59
N TYR A 301 -7.73 23.36 -2.03
CA TYR A 301 -7.20 22.69 -3.24
C TYR A 301 -7.20 23.59 -4.48
N GLU A 302 -8.30 24.27 -4.77
CA GLU A 302 -8.45 25.15 -5.94
C GLU A 302 -7.63 26.45 -5.84
N TYR A 303 -7.26 26.85 -4.62
CA TYR A 303 -6.42 28.02 -4.40
C TYR A 303 -4.96 27.76 -4.79
N PHE A 304 -4.49 26.52 -4.62
CA PHE A 304 -3.15 26.09 -5.03
C PHE A 304 -3.11 25.80 -6.53
N ASP A 305 -3.21 26.85 -7.34
CA ASP A 305 -3.14 26.78 -8.81
C ASP A 305 -1.72 27.02 -9.37
N SER A 306 -0.79 27.44 -8.52
CA SER A 306 0.56 27.82 -8.91
C SER A 306 1.55 27.67 -7.76
N PHE A 307 2.81 27.42 -8.08
CA PHE A 307 3.85 27.25 -7.06
C PHE A 307 4.12 28.52 -6.23
N SER A 308 3.81 29.70 -6.76
CA SER A 308 3.95 30.96 -6.05
C SER A 308 3.10 31.03 -4.78
N LYS A 309 1.97 30.31 -4.74
CA LYS A 309 1.05 30.26 -3.60
C LYS A 309 1.71 29.79 -2.32
N PHE A 310 2.66 28.87 -2.41
CA PHE A 310 3.37 28.37 -1.23
C PHE A 310 4.21 29.43 -0.51
N TYR A 311 4.54 30.56 -1.17
CA TYR A 311 5.27 31.65 -0.54
C TYR A 311 4.39 32.71 0.12
N GLU A 312 3.07 32.62 -0.05
CA GLU A 312 2.15 33.56 0.58
C GLU A 312 2.16 33.37 2.09
N THR A 313 2.11 34.48 2.83
CA THR A 313 2.37 34.52 4.28
C THR A 313 1.12 34.56 5.14
N GLN A 314 -0.04 34.28 4.55
CA GLN A 314 -1.33 34.32 5.23
C GLN A 314 -2.25 33.22 4.68
N LEU A 315 -3.17 32.76 5.52
CA LEU A 315 -4.26 31.89 5.05
C LEU A 315 -5.13 32.65 4.04
N PRO A 316 -5.56 31.98 2.95
CA PRO A 316 -6.47 32.58 1.99
C PRO A 316 -7.85 32.77 2.63
N PRO A 317 -8.71 33.64 2.06
CA PRO A 317 -10.06 33.86 2.59
C PRO A 317 -10.87 32.56 2.59
N GLN A 318 -11.87 32.46 3.46
CA GLN A 318 -12.73 31.27 3.58
C GLN A 318 -13.34 30.82 2.25
N SER A 319 -13.68 31.75 1.36
CA SER A 319 -14.20 31.47 0.02
C SER A 319 -13.22 30.69 -0.88
N ALA A 320 -11.92 30.74 -0.60
CA ALA A 320 -10.90 30.00 -1.35
C ALA A 320 -10.83 28.50 -0.97
N PHE A 321 -11.54 28.09 0.09
CA PHE A 321 -11.68 26.70 0.51
C PHE A 321 -12.95 26.03 -0.06
N PHE A 322 -13.56 26.64 -1.07
CA PHE A 322 -14.68 26.02 -1.78
C PHE A 322 -14.24 24.71 -2.43
N ASN A 323 -15.10 23.68 -2.32
CA ASN A 323 -14.85 22.37 -2.90
C ASN A 323 -15.78 22.15 -4.10
N SER A 324 -15.27 22.27 -5.32
CA SER A 324 -16.07 22.02 -6.53
C SER A 324 -16.53 20.57 -6.70
N LEU A 325 -15.90 19.58 -6.05
CA LEU A 325 -16.32 18.18 -6.14
C LEU A 325 -17.61 17.92 -5.36
N THR A 326 -17.78 18.58 -4.21
CA THR A 326 -19.01 18.49 -3.41
C THR A 326 -19.95 19.68 -3.63
N ASN A 327 -19.47 20.72 -4.31
CA ASN A 327 -20.16 22.00 -4.50
C ASN A 327 -20.54 22.67 -3.17
N GLU A 328 -19.63 22.61 -2.20
CA GLU A 328 -19.86 23.09 -0.83
C GLU A 328 -18.76 24.06 -0.38
N ASN A 329 -19.14 25.02 0.47
CA ASN A 329 -18.18 25.89 1.16
C ASN A 329 -17.66 25.18 2.42
N VAL A 330 -16.41 25.47 2.78
CA VAL A 330 -15.87 25.06 4.09
C VAL A 330 -16.72 25.64 5.22
N SER A 331 -16.98 24.84 6.25
CA SER A 331 -17.69 25.32 7.43
C SER A 331 -16.88 26.43 8.13
N ARG A 332 -17.58 27.31 8.87
CA ARG A 332 -16.92 28.33 9.67
C ARG A 332 -16.01 27.72 10.73
N GLU A 333 -16.44 26.61 11.33
CA GLU A 333 -15.72 25.88 12.36
C GLU A 333 -14.42 25.27 11.83
N ASP A 334 -14.45 24.68 10.62
CA ASP A 334 -13.26 24.14 9.95
C ASP A 334 -12.27 25.25 9.58
N TYR A 335 -12.77 26.39 9.11
CA TYR A 335 -11.91 27.52 8.78
C TYR A 335 -11.28 28.16 10.02
N GLU A 336 -12.03 28.34 11.10
CA GLU A 336 -11.50 28.79 12.40
C GLU A 336 -10.46 27.81 12.95
N TYR A 337 -10.68 26.50 12.77
CA TYR A 337 -9.69 25.48 13.12
C TYR A 337 -8.40 25.60 12.30
N ALA A 338 -8.46 25.86 10.99
CA ALA A 338 -7.27 26.11 10.19
C ALA A 338 -6.45 27.31 10.71
N HIS A 339 -7.11 28.39 11.12
CA HIS A 339 -6.46 29.54 11.78
C HIS A 339 -5.83 29.16 13.12
N GLN A 340 -6.48 28.32 13.92
CA GLN A 340 -5.90 27.82 15.17
C GLN A 340 -4.62 27.02 14.90
N ILE A 341 -4.66 26.09 13.95
CA ILE A 341 -3.50 25.27 13.55
C ILE A 341 -2.35 26.15 13.05
N TRP A 342 -2.65 27.12 12.19
CA TRP A 342 -1.66 28.09 11.69
C TRP A 342 -0.91 28.78 12.83
N ASN A 343 -1.64 29.22 13.86
CA ASN A 343 -1.06 29.89 15.02
C ASN A 343 -0.31 28.95 15.96
N ILE A 344 -0.86 27.77 16.26
CA ILE A 344 -0.26 26.76 17.16
C ILE A 344 1.09 26.30 16.63
N PHE A 345 1.17 26.04 15.32
CA PHE A 345 2.39 25.59 14.66
C PHE A 345 3.27 26.75 14.16
N GLN A 346 2.90 28.00 14.46
CA GLN A 346 3.66 29.21 14.12
C GLN A 346 4.06 29.29 12.64
N MET A 347 3.12 28.92 11.77
CA MET A 347 3.33 28.88 10.33
C MET A 347 3.57 30.28 9.77
N ARG A 348 4.51 30.38 8.83
CA ARG A 348 4.89 31.64 8.19
C ARG A 348 4.39 31.73 6.77
N THR A 349 4.22 30.59 6.12
CA THR A 349 3.84 30.50 4.71
C THR A 349 2.80 29.42 4.47
N LEU A 350 2.06 29.52 3.37
CA LEU A 350 1.17 28.45 2.91
C LEU A 350 1.92 27.16 2.60
N GLY A 351 3.22 27.25 2.31
CA GLY A 351 4.12 26.10 2.27
C GLY A 351 4.16 25.35 3.60
N ASP A 352 4.32 26.04 4.72
CA ASP A 352 4.35 25.40 6.05
C ASP A 352 3.01 24.73 6.36
N TYR A 353 1.90 25.36 5.96
CA TYR A 353 0.56 24.78 6.07
C TYR A 353 0.41 23.50 5.24
N HIS A 354 0.85 23.54 3.99
CA HIS A 354 0.87 22.38 3.10
C HIS A 354 1.71 21.23 3.66
N ASP A 355 2.93 21.52 4.11
CA ASP A 355 3.83 20.50 4.65
C ASP A 355 3.25 19.84 5.89
N LEU A 356 2.62 20.61 6.79
CA LEU A 356 1.91 20.03 7.93
C LEU A 356 0.71 19.20 7.48
N TYR A 357 -0.09 19.69 6.53
CA TYR A 357 -1.29 19.02 6.04
C TYR A 357 -0.99 17.60 5.55
N VAL A 358 -0.07 17.49 4.58
CA VAL A 358 0.33 16.19 4.01
C VAL A 358 1.05 15.31 5.04
N THR A 359 1.77 15.93 6.00
CA THR A 359 2.38 15.19 7.11
C THR A 359 1.33 14.57 8.02
N VAL A 360 0.28 15.32 8.38
CA VAL A 360 -0.81 14.81 9.22
C VAL A 360 -1.51 13.64 8.55
N ASP A 361 -1.74 13.71 7.24
CA ASP A 361 -2.39 12.63 6.49
C ASP A 361 -1.60 11.31 6.52
N VAL A 362 -0.26 11.35 6.57
CA VAL A 362 0.56 10.12 6.75
C VAL A 362 0.72 9.65 8.20
N HIS A 363 0.29 10.43 9.20
CA HIS A 363 0.29 10.02 10.62
C HIS A 363 -1.10 9.63 11.14
N CYS A 364 -2.17 10.11 10.51
CA CYS A 364 -3.55 9.85 10.91
C CYS A 364 -4.09 8.47 10.54
N TRP A 365 -3.21 7.59 10.05
CA TRP A 365 -3.55 6.20 9.74
C TRP A 365 -3.85 5.42 11.02
N PRO A 366 -5.08 4.92 11.21
CA PRO A 366 -5.33 3.94 12.25
C PRO A 366 -4.54 2.65 11.91
N PRO A 367 -3.85 2.05 12.89
CA PRO A 367 -3.03 0.85 12.69
C PRO A 367 -3.85 -0.37 12.27
#